data_AF-A0A3B1IJ05-F1
#
_entry.id   AF-A0A3B1IJ05-F1
#
_cell.length_a   1.000
_cell.length_b   1.000
_cell.length_c   1.000
_cell.angle_alpha   90.00
_cell.angle_beta   90.00
_cell.angle_gamma   90.00
#
_symmetry.space_group_name_H-M   'P 1'
#
loop_
_entity.id
_entity.type
_entity.pdbx_description
1 polymer ?
#
loop_
_entity_poly.entity_id
_entity_poly.type
_entity_poly.pdbx_seq_one_letter_code
_entity_poly.pdbx_strand_id
1 'polypeptide(L)'
;MEGRKVAVVVQGEAEETDSESDQEVFMTSVRPSSGLTIPGEASETDSEGEPAPWRPEPAQTSQNRLLFQSDLPPLVVTRSPEVVSLCGTDDGRSLRADSAGQNTLLQQKLQEGNARLCADVQHSLKLLYQGASRDIRTATAHLNNSQNSIINTSHSIRLIMEDLRAVSEKIDIITSCNLLPDITVPAQHSTTLIPK
;
A
#
# COMPACT_ATOMS: atom_id res chain seq x y z
N MET A 1 2.25 -20.32 48.53
CA MET A 1 3.69 -20.63 48.37
C MET A 1 3.93 -20.96 46.92
N GLU A 2 4.69 -20.08 46.25
CA GLU A 2 5.26 -20.12 44.90
C GLU A 2 4.89 -21.29 43.97
N GLY A 3 4.13 -20.97 42.91
CA GLY A 3 4.13 -21.77 41.69
C GLY A 3 5.42 -21.52 40.92
N ARG A 4 6.33 -22.48 40.90
CA ARG A 4 7.53 -22.46 40.04
C ARG A 4 7.10 -22.45 38.57
N LYS A 5 7.29 -21.31 37.91
CA LYS A 5 7.15 -21.21 36.45
C LYS A 5 8.43 -21.78 35.83
N VAL A 6 8.30 -22.90 35.12
CA VAL A 6 9.41 -23.48 34.35
C VAL A 6 9.45 -22.73 33.02
N ALA A 7 10.47 -21.88 32.84
CA ALA A 7 10.73 -21.24 31.56
C ALA A 7 11.50 -22.23 30.68
N VAL A 8 10.89 -22.63 29.56
CA VAL A 8 11.56 -23.40 28.51
C VAL A 8 12.21 -22.40 27.57
N VAL A 9 13.54 -22.25 27.66
CA VAL A 9 14.33 -21.44 26.72
C VAL A 9 14.79 -22.36 25.60
N VAL A 10 14.28 -22.14 24.38
CA VAL A 10 14.76 -22.80 23.17
C VAL A 10 15.98 -22.04 22.66
N GLN A 11 17.12 -22.74 22.57
CA GLN A 11 18.38 -22.13 22.14
C GLN A 11 18.31 -21.80 20.65
N GLY A 12 18.04 -20.53 20.31
CA GLY A 12 17.98 -20.04 18.93
C GLY A 12 16.82 -19.09 18.60
N GLU A 13 15.89 -18.86 19.51
CA GLU A 13 14.82 -17.86 19.32
C GLU A 13 15.21 -16.52 19.97
N ALA A 14 15.00 -15.41 19.25
CA ALA A 14 15.27 -14.07 19.77
C ALA A 14 14.17 -13.64 20.75
N GLU A 15 14.55 -13.16 21.93
CA GLU A 15 13.60 -12.54 22.88
C GLU A 15 13.02 -11.26 22.27
N GLU A 16 11.70 -11.20 22.12
CA GLU A 16 10.99 -9.96 21.76
C GLU A 16 11.11 -8.97 22.93
N THR A 17 11.88 -7.90 22.72
CA THR A 17 11.95 -6.76 23.64
C THR A 17 10.83 -5.79 23.28
N ASP A 18 9.74 -5.79 24.05
CA ASP A 18 8.82 -4.64 24.13
C ASP A 18 9.53 -3.54 24.92
N SER A 19 10.01 -2.51 24.22
CA SER A 19 10.41 -1.25 24.84
C SER A 19 10.13 -0.11 23.87
N GLU A 20 9.04 0.61 24.12
CA GLU A 20 8.79 1.94 23.57
C GLU A 20 9.98 2.87 23.90
N SER A 21 10.70 3.35 22.88
CA SER A 21 11.52 4.55 23.00
C SER A 21 11.55 5.32 21.69
N ASP A 22 10.91 6.49 21.70
CA ASP A 22 11.04 7.53 20.70
C ASP A 22 12.47 8.10 20.78
N GLN A 23 13.31 7.78 19.80
CA GLN A 23 14.60 8.43 19.63
C GLN A 23 14.79 8.78 18.15
N GLU A 24 14.52 10.04 17.83
CA GLU A 24 14.90 10.65 16.56
C GLU A 24 16.42 10.51 16.34
N VAL A 25 16.81 9.88 15.25
CA VAL A 25 18.21 9.89 14.78
C VAL A 25 18.25 10.09 13.27
N PHE A 26 18.89 11.21 12.92
CA PHE A 26 19.31 11.61 11.58
C PHE A 26 19.88 10.45 10.77
N MET A 27 19.26 10.12 9.64
CA MET A 27 19.83 9.24 8.63
C MET A 27 21.05 9.91 7.97
N THR A 28 22.23 9.68 8.53
CA THR A 28 23.50 9.97 7.84
C THR A 28 23.86 8.76 6.97
N SER A 29 23.80 8.99 5.66
CA SER A 29 24.27 8.16 4.55
C SER A 29 25.41 7.18 4.89
N VAL A 30 25.12 5.88 4.89
CA VAL A 30 26.14 4.83 4.77
C VAL A 30 26.31 4.49 3.29
N ARG A 31 27.50 4.78 2.75
CA ARG A 31 27.94 4.39 1.40
C ARG A 31 27.94 2.87 1.27
N PRO A 32 27.59 2.28 0.11
CA PRO A 32 27.77 0.85 -0.09
C PRO A 32 29.26 0.52 -0.08
N SER A 33 29.68 -0.22 0.94
CA SER A 33 31.00 -0.84 1.00
C SER A 33 31.09 -1.90 -0.08
N SER A 34 32.11 -1.77 -0.92
CA SER A 34 32.47 -2.70 -1.98
C SER A 34 32.52 -4.16 -1.52
N GLY A 35 31.88 -5.02 -2.32
CA GLY A 35 32.43 -6.32 -2.76
C GLY A 35 32.58 -7.40 -1.70
N LEU A 36 31.49 -8.09 -1.37
CA LEU A 36 31.54 -9.47 -0.88
C LEU A 36 31.49 -10.40 -2.10
N THR A 37 32.60 -11.02 -2.46
CA THR A 37 32.66 -11.97 -3.59
C THR A 37 32.17 -13.35 -3.14
N ILE A 38 31.03 -13.80 -3.66
CA ILE A 38 30.51 -15.14 -3.41
C ILE A 38 31.15 -16.10 -4.43
N PRO A 39 31.83 -17.18 -4.01
CA PRO A 39 32.37 -18.16 -4.94
C PRO A 39 31.21 -18.87 -5.67
N GLY A 40 31.05 -18.56 -6.96
CA GLY A 40 30.03 -19.16 -7.84
C GLY A 40 29.12 -18.16 -8.56
N GLU A 41 29.18 -16.87 -8.26
CA GLU A 41 28.45 -15.87 -9.05
C GLU A 41 29.24 -15.46 -10.31
N ALA A 42 28.55 -15.42 -11.45
CA ALA A 42 29.11 -14.91 -12.69
C ALA A 42 29.08 -13.38 -12.68
N SER A 43 30.22 -12.72 -12.95
CA SER A 43 30.28 -11.26 -13.09
C SER A 43 29.36 -10.77 -14.20
N GLU A 44 28.49 -9.83 -13.86
CA GLU A 44 27.71 -9.08 -14.84
C GLU A 44 28.67 -8.33 -15.79
N THR A 45 28.49 -8.55 -17.09
CA THR A 45 29.26 -7.87 -18.13
C THR A 45 28.56 -6.56 -18.46
N ASP A 46 29.08 -5.45 -17.96
CA ASP A 46 28.71 -4.11 -18.41
C ASP A 46 29.36 -3.86 -19.77
N SER A 47 28.52 -3.61 -20.78
CA SER A 47 28.97 -3.23 -22.12
C SER A 47 27.99 -2.21 -22.69
N GLU A 48 28.17 -0.95 -22.30
CA GLU A 48 27.63 0.18 -23.03
C GLU A 48 28.24 0.24 -24.44
N GLY A 49 27.40 0.10 -25.46
CA GLY A 49 27.76 0.24 -26.86
C GLY A 49 26.57 0.74 -27.67
N GLU A 50 26.55 2.05 -27.93
CA GLU A 50 25.61 2.72 -28.83
C GLU A 50 25.58 2.08 -30.24
N PRO A 51 24.43 2.08 -30.94
CA PRO A 51 24.18 1.23 -32.09
C PRO A 51 24.88 1.71 -33.38
N ALA A 52 25.70 0.85 -33.97
CA ALA A 52 26.23 1.05 -35.32
C ALA A 52 25.12 0.95 -36.39
N PRO A 53 25.04 1.87 -37.37
CA PRO A 53 24.04 1.84 -38.43
C PRO A 53 24.22 0.63 -39.37
N TRP A 54 23.11 -0.07 -39.57
CA TRP A 54 22.94 -1.20 -40.48
C TRP A 54 23.46 -0.89 -41.89
N ARG A 55 24.48 -1.61 -42.35
CA ARG A 55 24.75 -1.82 -43.78
C ARG A 55 24.90 -3.33 -44.04
N PRO A 56 24.04 -3.93 -44.89
CA PRO A 56 24.22 -5.29 -45.35
C PRO A 56 25.19 -5.32 -46.54
N GLU A 57 26.34 -5.99 -46.40
CA GLU A 57 27.20 -6.36 -47.53
C GLU A 57 27.35 -7.89 -47.61
N PRO A 58 27.42 -8.47 -48.82
CA PRO A 58 27.14 -9.88 -49.04
C PRO A 58 28.37 -10.78 -48.90
N ALA A 59 28.10 -11.97 -48.34
CA ALA A 59 28.74 -13.26 -48.61
C ALA A 59 30.27 -13.28 -48.84
N GLN A 60 31.02 -13.55 -47.78
CA GLN A 60 32.25 -14.32 -47.88
C GLN A 60 32.18 -15.56 -46.97
N THR A 61 32.27 -16.73 -47.61
CA THR A 61 32.87 -17.96 -47.06
C THR A 61 32.10 -18.63 -45.91
N SER A 62 31.02 -19.36 -46.18
CA SER A 62 31.01 -20.79 -46.59
C SER A 62 31.88 -21.78 -45.79
N GLN A 63 32.32 -21.45 -44.58
CA GLN A 63 33.02 -22.41 -43.70
C GLN A 63 32.39 -22.63 -42.32
N ASN A 64 31.40 -21.84 -41.91
CA ASN A 64 30.79 -21.95 -40.57
C ASN A 64 29.40 -22.59 -40.54
N ARG A 65 28.90 -23.09 -41.68
CA ARG A 65 27.53 -23.65 -41.79
C ARG A 65 27.42 -25.15 -41.49
N LEU A 66 28.55 -25.86 -41.38
CA LEU A 66 28.60 -27.29 -41.09
C LEU A 66 28.78 -27.61 -39.58
N LEU A 67 29.13 -26.62 -38.76
CA LEU A 67 29.35 -26.79 -37.31
C LEU A 67 28.08 -26.61 -36.45
N PHE A 68 26.98 -26.19 -37.06
CA PHE A 68 25.67 -26.04 -36.41
C PHE A 68 24.61 -27.00 -37.01
N GLN A 69 25.04 -28.02 -37.74
CA GLN A 69 24.17 -29.04 -38.35
C GLN A 69 24.47 -30.44 -37.78
N SER A 70 24.23 -30.62 -36.49
CA SER A 70 24.03 -31.90 -35.76
C SER A 70 23.93 -31.49 -34.29
N ASP A 71 22.82 -31.62 -33.56
CA ASP A 71 22.05 -32.83 -33.34
C ASP A 71 20.72 -32.46 -32.61
N LEU A 72 20.00 -31.47 -33.12
CA LEU A 72 18.75 -31.01 -32.49
C LEU A 72 17.55 -31.59 -33.25
N PRO A 73 16.68 -32.37 -32.60
CA PRO A 73 15.44 -32.83 -33.23
C PRO A 73 14.61 -31.61 -33.67
N PRO A 74 13.95 -31.70 -34.84
CA PRO A 74 13.25 -30.56 -35.42
C PRO A 74 12.14 -30.07 -34.48
N LEU A 75 12.13 -28.75 -34.25
CA LEU A 75 11.09 -28.09 -33.45
C LEU A 75 9.76 -28.19 -34.20
N VAL A 76 8.90 -29.11 -33.79
CA VAL A 76 7.54 -29.25 -34.33
C VAL A 76 6.66 -28.16 -33.71
N VAL A 77 6.45 -27.07 -34.44
CA VAL A 77 5.50 -26.02 -34.06
C VAL A 77 4.11 -26.42 -34.54
N THR A 78 3.35 -27.12 -33.69
CA THR A 78 1.91 -27.29 -33.90
C THR A 78 1.21 -25.97 -33.59
N ARG A 79 1.00 -25.15 -34.63
CA ARG A 79 0.02 -24.06 -34.55
C ARG A 79 -1.36 -24.72 -34.54
N SER A 80 -2.00 -24.78 -33.37
CA SER A 80 -3.42 -25.10 -33.31
C SER A 80 -4.16 -24.08 -34.16
N PRO A 81 -5.02 -24.49 -35.12
CA PRO A 81 -5.91 -23.53 -35.74
C PRO A 81 -6.80 -22.95 -34.63
N GLU A 82 -7.06 -21.66 -34.80
CA GLU A 82 -7.83 -20.79 -33.95
C GLU A 82 -9.04 -21.51 -33.34
N VAL A 83 -9.09 -21.58 -32.01
CA VAL A 83 -10.36 -21.62 -31.30
C VAL A 83 -10.47 -20.26 -30.63
N VAL A 84 -11.19 -19.38 -31.30
CA VAL A 84 -11.95 -18.31 -30.66
C VAL A 84 -12.81 -19.00 -29.59
N SER A 85 -12.31 -19.05 -28.35
CA SER A 85 -13.05 -19.61 -27.23
C SER A 85 -13.60 -18.46 -26.42
N LEU A 86 -14.82 -18.08 -26.77
CA LEU A 86 -15.72 -17.28 -25.96
C LEU A 86 -15.86 -17.92 -24.58
N CYS A 87 -15.87 -17.06 -23.57
CA CYS A 87 -16.30 -17.29 -22.19
C CYS A 87 -17.17 -18.55 -21.96
N GLY A 88 -16.69 -19.46 -21.12
CA GLY A 88 -17.42 -20.64 -20.69
C GLY A 88 -16.86 -21.17 -19.38
N THR A 89 -17.70 -21.07 -18.35
CA THR A 89 -17.64 -21.63 -17.01
C THR A 89 -17.05 -23.04 -16.92
N ASP A 90 -16.28 -23.26 -15.84
CA ASP A 90 -15.99 -24.53 -15.17
C ASP A 90 -16.01 -25.78 -16.05
N ASP A 91 -14.84 -26.16 -16.53
CA ASP A 91 -14.33 -27.52 -16.36
C ASP A 91 -12.88 -27.50 -16.81
N GLY A 92 -12.02 -27.07 -15.89
CA GLY A 92 -10.58 -27.23 -15.99
C GLY A 92 -10.20 -28.71 -15.86
N ARG A 93 -10.76 -29.59 -16.69
CA ARG A 93 -10.10 -30.85 -17.03
C ARG A 93 -8.86 -30.42 -17.78
N SER A 94 -7.82 -30.17 -16.98
CA SER A 94 -6.42 -30.22 -17.34
C SER A 94 -6.34 -31.16 -18.53
N LEU A 95 -6.00 -30.60 -19.69
CA LEU A 95 -5.43 -31.38 -20.76
C LEU A 95 -4.22 -32.03 -20.12
N ARG A 96 -4.46 -33.19 -19.50
CA ARG A 96 -3.49 -34.24 -19.32
C ARG A 96 -3.18 -34.64 -20.74
N ALA A 97 -2.34 -33.81 -21.36
CA ALA A 97 -1.37 -34.31 -22.29
C ALA A 97 -0.70 -35.43 -21.51
N ASP A 98 -1.19 -36.64 -21.76
CA ASP A 98 -0.43 -37.85 -21.56
C ASP A 98 0.83 -37.70 -22.40
N SER A 99 1.81 -36.98 -21.85
CA SER A 99 3.20 -37.23 -22.15
C SER A 99 3.59 -38.44 -21.29
N ALA A 100 2.95 -39.57 -21.58
CA ALA A 100 3.33 -40.88 -21.10
C ALA A 100 4.67 -41.23 -21.77
N GLY A 101 5.76 -40.65 -21.27
CA GLY A 101 7.04 -40.74 -21.94
C GLY A 101 8.09 -39.86 -21.28
N GLN A 102 8.39 -40.15 -20.02
CA GLN A 102 9.54 -39.64 -19.27
C GLN A 102 9.59 -38.12 -19.11
N ASN A 103 8.86 -37.61 -18.12
CA ASN A 103 9.18 -36.33 -17.53
C ASN A 103 10.59 -36.45 -16.93
N THR A 104 11.56 -35.76 -17.52
CA THR A 104 12.89 -35.66 -16.91
C THR A 104 12.75 -35.10 -15.49
N LEU A 105 13.65 -35.46 -14.56
CA LEU A 105 13.61 -34.97 -13.18
C LEU A 105 13.55 -33.43 -13.14
N LEU A 106 14.24 -32.78 -14.08
CA LEU A 106 14.21 -31.33 -14.26
C LEU A 106 12.80 -30.83 -14.62
N GLN A 107 12.12 -31.46 -15.59
CA GLN A 107 10.77 -31.09 -15.97
C GLN A 107 9.78 -31.26 -14.82
N GLN A 108 9.90 -32.33 -14.03
CA GLN A 108 9.10 -32.51 -12.83
C GLN A 108 9.36 -31.41 -11.79
N LYS A 109 10.63 -31.08 -11.53
CA LYS A 109 11.00 -30.04 -10.55
C LYS A 109 10.56 -28.64 -10.99
N LEU A 110 10.64 -28.35 -12.27
CA LEU A 110 10.20 -27.08 -12.83
C LEU A 110 8.66 -26.96 -12.75
N GLN A 111 7.94 -28.04 -13.02
CA GLN A 111 6.49 -28.08 -12.85
C GLN A 111 6.08 -27.92 -11.37
N GLU A 112 6.75 -28.61 -10.45
CA GLU A 112 6.51 -28.50 -9.00
C GLU A 112 6.79 -27.08 -8.50
N GLY A 113 7.93 -26.49 -8.91
CA GLY A 113 8.31 -25.13 -8.54
C GLY A 113 7.36 -24.07 -9.09
N ASN A 114 6.98 -24.18 -10.37
CA ASN A 114 6.02 -23.26 -10.98
C ASN A 114 4.64 -23.35 -10.31
N ALA A 115 4.17 -24.56 -9.99
CA ALA A 115 2.92 -24.75 -9.27
C ALA A 115 2.94 -24.10 -7.87
N ARG A 116 4.05 -24.24 -7.13
CA ARG A 116 4.23 -23.58 -5.82
C ARG A 116 4.28 -22.07 -5.95
N LEU A 117 5.10 -21.55 -6.86
CA LEU A 117 5.19 -20.12 -7.11
C LEU A 117 3.83 -19.53 -7.50
N CYS A 118 3.07 -20.21 -8.36
CA CYS A 118 1.74 -19.78 -8.75
C CYS A 118 0.79 -19.71 -7.55
N ALA A 119 0.79 -20.73 -6.69
CA ALA A 119 -0.01 -20.75 -5.47
C ALA A 119 0.39 -19.62 -4.49
N ASP A 120 1.69 -19.39 -4.30
CA ASP A 120 2.22 -18.36 -3.40
C ASP A 120 1.87 -16.94 -3.91
N VAL A 121 2.04 -16.69 -5.20
CA VAL A 121 1.66 -15.42 -5.84
C VAL A 121 0.16 -15.19 -5.73
N GLN A 122 -0.67 -16.21 -6.02
CA GLN A 122 -2.12 -16.11 -5.88
C GLN A 122 -2.52 -15.80 -4.43
N HIS A 123 -1.90 -16.46 -3.46
CA HIS A 123 -2.17 -16.26 -2.05
C HIS A 123 -1.78 -14.84 -1.60
N SER A 124 -0.57 -14.39 -1.94
CA SER A 124 -0.10 -13.04 -1.63
C SER A 124 -1.01 -11.96 -2.23
N LEU A 125 -1.39 -12.13 -3.50
CA LEU A 125 -2.30 -11.24 -4.20
C LEU A 125 -3.67 -11.19 -3.52
N LYS A 126 -4.22 -12.35 -3.13
CA LYS A 126 -5.50 -12.44 -2.42
C LYS A 126 -5.45 -11.69 -1.09
N LEU A 127 -4.39 -11.87 -0.29
CA LEU A 127 -4.22 -11.17 0.98
C LEU A 127 -4.12 -9.65 0.78
N LEU A 128 -3.35 -9.19 -0.21
CA LEU A 128 -3.20 -7.77 -0.50
C LEU A 128 -4.52 -7.13 -0.93
N TYR A 129 -5.25 -7.75 -1.87
CA TYR A 129 -6.54 -7.22 -2.31
C TYR A 129 -7.60 -7.27 -1.20
N GLN A 130 -7.62 -8.34 -0.41
CA GLN A 130 -8.55 -8.46 0.72
C GLN A 130 -8.26 -7.41 1.79
N GLY A 131 -6.98 -7.17 2.10
CA GLY A 131 -6.51 -6.12 2.99
C GLY A 131 -6.93 -4.74 2.49
N ALA A 132 -6.54 -4.39 1.26
CA ALA A 132 -6.89 -3.12 0.65
C ALA A 132 -8.42 -2.90 0.58
N SER A 133 -9.20 -3.93 0.25
CA SER A 133 -10.67 -3.85 0.24
C SER A 133 -11.26 -3.61 1.63
N ARG A 134 -10.69 -4.21 2.67
CA ARG A 134 -11.09 -3.93 4.05
C ARG A 134 -10.76 -2.49 4.41
N ASP A 135 -9.57 -2.03 4.10
CA ASP A 135 -9.10 -0.69 4.46
C ASP A 135 -9.89 0.42 3.72
N ILE A 136 -10.25 0.19 2.45
CA ILE A 136 -11.16 1.08 1.72
C ILE A 136 -12.54 1.13 2.40
N ARG A 137 -13.07 -0.02 2.83
CA ARG A 137 -14.37 -0.07 3.51
C ARG A 137 -14.35 0.63 4.87
N THR A 138 -13.30 0.43 5.67
CA THR A 138 -13.16 1.12 6.96
C THR A 138 -12.99 2.61 6.74
N ALA A 139 -12.12 3.05 5.82
CA ALA A 139 -11.96 4.46 5.48
C ALA A 139 -13.29 5.09 5.01
N THR A 140 -14.04 4.40 4.16
CA THR A 140 -15.37 4.86 3.70
C THR A 140 -16.36 4.98 4.86
N ALA A 141 -16.35 4.04 5.81
CA ALA A 141 -17.19 4.11 7.01
C ALA A 141 -16.82 5.31 7.89
N HIS A 142 -15.51 5.57 8.08
CA HIS A 142 -15.04 6.75 8.81
C HIS A 142 -15.45 8.06 8.14
N LEU A 143 -15.37 8.13 6.81
CA LEU A 143 -15.82 9.30 6.04
C LEU A 143 -17.33 9.53 6.19
N ASN A 144 -18.14 8.47 6.10
CA ASN A 144 -19.60 8.58 6.30
C ASN A 144 -19.95 9.05 7.73
N ASN A 145 -19.28 8.49 8.75
CA ASN A 145 -19.45 8.94 10.13
C ASN A 145 -19.07 10.41 10.31
N SER A 146 -17.95 10.83 9.70
CA SER A 146 -17.52 12.23 9.70
C SER A 146 -18.54 13.15 9.03
N GLN A 147 -19.06 12.75 7.86
CA GLN A 147 -20.08 13.51 7.15
C GLN A 147 -21.35 13.70 7.99
N ASN A 148 -21.82 12.65 8.67
CA ASN A 148 -22.98 12.75 9.57
C ASN A 148 -22.72 13.69 10.74
N SER A 149 -21.50 13.67 11.31
CA SER A 149 -21.08 14.61 12.35
C SER A 149 -21.12 16.05 11.83
N ILE A 150 -20.54 16.32 10.65
CA ILE A 150 -20.54 17.65 10.02
C ILE A 150 -21.98 18.15 9.79
N ILE A 151 -22.87 17.30 9.27
CA ILE A 151 -24.27 17.66 9.03
C ILE A 151 -24.96 18.04 10.34
N ASN A 152 -24.77 17.24 11.39
CA ASN A 152 -25.36 17.50 12.69
C ASN A 152 -24.83 18.82 13.29
N THR A 153 -23.52 19.01 13.32
CA THR A 153 -22.91 20.25 13.80
C THR A 153 -23.37 21.46 12.98
N SER A 154 -23.45 21.33 11.66
CA SER A 154 -23.96 22.39 10.78
C SER A 154 -25.41 22.75 11.10
N HIS A 155 -26.24 21.75 11.43
CA HIS A 155 -27.61 21.99 11.85
C HIS A 155 -27.67 22.72 13.20
N SER A 156 -26.91 22.28 14.19
CA SER A 156 -26.84 22.93 15.50
C SER A 156 -26.37 24.38 15.40
N ILE A 157 -25.35 24.67 14.58
CA ILE A 157 -24.89 26.04 14.33
C ILE A 157 -26.02 26.89 13.74
N ARG A 158 -26.78 26.35 12.77
CA ARG A 158 -27.90 27.07 12.17
C ARG A 158 -28.96 27.44 13.20
N LEU A 159 -29.30 26.52 14.10
CA LEU A 159 -30.27 26.77 15.17
C LEU A 159 -29.77 27.87 16.12
N ILE A 160 -28.51 27.76 16.58
CA ILE A 160 -27.89 28.76 17.44
C ILE A 160 -27.89 30.15 16.77
N MET A 161 -27.57 30.22 15.48
CA MET A 161 -27.59 31.46 14.72
C MET A 161 -28.98 32.08 14.63
N GLU A 162 -30.02 31.26 14.43
CA GLU A 162 -31.41 31.73 14.40
C GLU A 162 -31.85 32.25 15.77
N ASP A 163 -31.53 31.52 16.84
CA ASP A 163 -31.83 31.94 18.21
C ASP A 163 -31.12 33.26 18.56
N LEU A 164 -29.83 33.39 18.20
CA LEU A 164 -29.08 34.64 18.41
C LEU A 164 -29.65 35.80 17.61
N ARG A 165 -30.11 35.55 16.37
CA ARG A 165 -30.80 36.55 15.55
C ARG A 165 -32.08 37.01 16.23
N ALA A 166 -32.90 36.09 16.70
CA ALA A 166 -34.15 36.41 17.40
C ALA A 166 -33.89 37.18 18.70
N VAL A 167 -32.85 36.81 19.47
CA VAL A 167 -32.43 37.56 20.67
C VAL A 167 -31.97 38.97 20.28
N SER A 168 -31.17 39.12 19.23
CA SER A 168 -30.72 40.42 18.73
C SER A 168 -31.89 41.32 18.33
N GLU A 169 -32.90 40.78 17.63
CA GLU A 169 -34.10 41.54 17.25
C GLU A 169 -34.88 41.99 18.49
N LYS A 170 -35.03 41.12 19.49
CA LYS A 170 -35.70 41.49 20.75
C LYS A 170 -34.95 42.59 21.49
N ILE A 171 -33.62 42.51 21.55
CA ILE A 171 -32.79 43.57 22.15
C ILE A 171 -32.98 44.88 21.38
N ASP A 172 -32.95 44.84 20.05
CA ASP A 172 -33.17 46.00 19.19
C ASP A 172 -34.54 46.66 19.43
N ILE A 173 -35.60 45.86 19.61
CA ILE A 173 -36.92 46.38 19.99
C ILE A 173 -36.87 47.05 21.37
N ILE A 174 -36.25 46.40 22.38
CA ILE A 174 -36.16 46.93 23.75
C ILE A 174 -35.41 48.26 23.79
N THR A 175 -34.30 48.37 23.05
CA THR A 175 -33.49 49.58 23.00
C THR A 175 -34.14 50.67 22.15
N SER A 176 -34.70 50.34 20.97
CA SER A 176 -35.33 51.33 20.09
C SER A 176 -36.62 51.92 20.67
N CYS A 177 -37.38 51.12 21.42
CA CYS A 177 -38.62 51.56 22.06
C CYS A 177 -38.40 52.15 23.47
N ASN A 178 -37.16 52.31 23.94
CA ASN A 178 -36.81 52.79 25.30
C ASN A 178 -37.61 52.07 26.40
N LEU A 179 -37.78 50.75 26.27
CA LEU A 179 -38.53 49.94 27.24
C LEU A 179 -37.75 49.73 28.55
N LEU A 180 -36.51 50.24 28.62
CA LEU A 180 -35.65 50.17 29.80
C LEU A 180 -35.77 51.47 30.61
N PRO A 181 -35.90 51.38 31.94
CA PRO A 181 -35.89 52.55 32.82
C PRO A 181 -34.48 53.16 32.92
N ASP A 182 -34.41 54.49 32.92
CA ASP A 182 -33.15 55.22 33.08
C ASP A 182 -32.76 55.26 34.56
N ILE A 183 -31.66 54.59 34.94
CA ILE A 183 -31.21 54.48 36.33
C ILE A 183 -30.08 55.49 36.56
N THR A 184 -30.42 56.66 37.11
CA THR A 184 -29.42 57.63 37.55
C THR A 184 -28.76 57.15 38.84
N VAL A 185 -27.52 56.66 38.77
CA VAL A 185 -26.71 56.37 39.97
C VAL A 185 -26.18 57.70 40.51
N PRO A 186 -26.59 58.15 41.71
CA PRO A 186 -26.10 59.42 42.25
C PRO A 186 -24.59 59.34 42.46
N ALA A 187 -23.85 60.22 41.79
CA ALA A 187 -22.43 60.39 42.01
C ALA A 187 -22.21 60.69 43.49
N GLN A 188 -21.38 59.87 44.15
CA GLN A 188 -21.06 60.03 45.57
C GLN A 188 -20.57 61.46 45.81
N HIS A 189 -21.26 62.17 46.71
CA HIS A 189 -20.87 63.49 47.21
C HIS A 189 -19.36 63.50 47.49
N SER A 190 -18.61 64.26 46.68
CA SER A 190 -17.21 64.56 46.96
C SER A 190 -17.20 65.36 48.25
N THR A 191 -16.87 64.72 49.37
CA THR A 191 -16.75 65.37 50.66
C THR A 191 -15.71 66.48 50.54
N THR A 192 -16.20 67.72 50.51
CA THR A 192 -15.39 68.93 50.59
C THR A 192 -14.62 68.90 51.90
N LEU A 193 -13.32 68.61 51.83
CA LEU A 193 -12.39 68.88 52.92
C LEU A 193 -12.27 70.41 53.06
N ILE A 194 -12.91 70.95 54.09
CA ILE A 194 -12.70 72.33 54.56
C ILE A 194 -11.39 72.32 55.37
N PRO A 195 -10.38 73.14 55.03
CA PRO A 195 -9.22 73.30 55.89
C PRO A 195 -9.55 74.28 57.02
N LYS A 196 -9.23 73.91 58.26
CA LYS A 196 -9.07 74.84 59.38
C LYS A 196 -7.82 74.49 60.16
#